data_AF-A0A5F5PTQ4-F1
#
_entry.id   AF-A0A5F5PTQ4-F1
#
_cell.length_a   1.000
_cell.length_b   1.000
_cell.length_c   1.000
_cell.angle_alpha   90.00
_cell.angle_beta   90.00
_cell.angle_gamma   90.00
#
_symmetry.space_group_name_H-M   'P 1'
#
loop_
_entity.id
_entity.type
_entity.pdbx_description
1 polymer ?
#
loop_
_entity_poly.entity_id
_entity_poly.type
_entity_poly.pdbx_seq_one_letter_code
_entity_poly.pdbx_strand_id
1 'polypeptide(L)'
;MPAVDKLLLEEALQDSPQTRSLLSVFEEDAGTLTDYTNQLLQAMQRVYGAQNEMCLATQQLSKQLLAYEKQNFALGKGDEEVISTLHYFSKVVDELNVLHTELAKQLADTMVLPIIQFREKDLTEVSTLKDLFGLASNEHDLSMAKYSKLPKKKENEKVKTEVVKEVAAARRKQHLSSLQYYCALNALQYRKRVAMMEPMIGFAHGQPRFCGLQNLTLTCEKRSQDPSLSGSLGTESDGRKQNVEKKKGDFFKTTNVSVYYFYSTF
;
A
#
# COMPACT_ATOMS: atom_id res chain seq x y z
N MET A 1 23.23 7.59 -7.53
CA MET A 1 22.74 6.47 -6.72
C MET A 1 23.64 5.27 -6.97
N PRO A 2 24.01 4.47 -5.95
CA PRO A 2 24.70 3.22 -6.22
C PRO A 2 23.78 2.31 -7.04
N ALA A 3 24.37 1.54 -7.96
CA ALA A 3 23.65 0.61 -8.82
C ALA A 3 22.89 -0.39 -7.94
N VAL A 4 21.61 -0.61 -8.21
CA VAL A 4 20.91 -1.79 -7.70
C VAL A 4 21.68 -2.98 -8.25
N ASP A 5 22.28 -3.80 -7.38
CA ASP A 5 22.88 -5.06 -7.81
C ASP A 5 21.82 -5.81 -8.62
N LYS A 6 22.21 -6.31 -9.79
CA LYS A 6 21.28 -6.86 -10.79
C LYS A 6 21.70 -8.28 -11.11
N LEU A 7 20.75 -9.20 -11.13
CA LEU A 7 20.98 -10.55 -11.64
C LEU A 7 21.22 -10.48 -13.15
N LEU A 8 22.39 -10.92 -13.58
CA LEU A 8 22.76 -10.96 -14.99
C LEU A 8 22.07 -12.13 -15.70
N LEU A 9 21.28 -11.81 -16.72
CA LEU A 9 20.52 -12.81 -17.49
C LEU A 9 21.43 -13.68 -18.36
N GLU A 10 22.57 -13.14 -18.78
CA GLU A 10 23.58 -13.85 -19.59
C GLU A 10 24.26 -14.98 -18.82
N GLU A 11 24.38 -14.86 -17.49
CA GLU A 11 24.97 -15.89 -16.63
C GLU A 11 23.99 -17.03 -16.31
N ALA A 12 22.70 -16.85 -16.60
CA ALA A 12 21.65 -17.80 -16.22
C ALA A 12 21.83 -19.19 -16.85
N LEU A 13 22.41 -19.28 -18.06
CA LEU A 13 22.70 -20.57 -18.70
C LEU A 13 23.93 -21.26 -18.11
N GLN A 14 24.92 -20.48 -17.66
CA GLN A 14 26.15 -21.01 -17.09
C GLN A 14 25.88 -21.63 -15.71
N ASP A 15 24.88 -21.13 -14.99
CA ASP A 15 24.43 -21.63 -13.70
C ASP A 15 25.57 -21.81 -12.69
N SER A 16 26.45 -20.80 -12.61
CA SER A 16 27.64 -20.87 -11.78
C SER A 16 27.30 -20.85 -10.28
N PRO A 17 28.12 -21.45 -9.41
CA PRO A 17 27.95 -21.34 -7.96
C PRO A 17 27.92 -19.89 -7.46
N GLN A 18 28.66 -19.00 -8.12
CA GLN A 18 28.68 -17.57 -7.83
C GLN A 18 27.32 -16.92 -8.15
N THR A 19 26.74 -17.21 -9.32
CA THR A 19 25.41 -16.73 -9.71
C THR A 19 24.33 -17.28 -8.77
N ARG A 20 24.43 -18.54 -8.33
CA ARG A 20 23.52 -19.14 -7.34
C ARG A 20 23.65 -18.51 -5.95
N SER A 21 24.86 -18.17 -5.53
CA SER A 21 25.09 -17.46 -4.27
C SER A 21 24.54 -16.04 -4.30
N LEU A 22 24.61 -15.34 -5.44
CA LEU A 22 23.98 -14.04 -5.58
C LEU A 22 22.46 -14.18 -5.59
N LEU A 23 21.92 -15.17 -6.32
CA LEU A 23 20.49 -15.46 -6.34
C LEU A 23 19.94 -15.70 -4.93
N SER A 24 20.64 -16.45 -4.08
CA SER A 24 20.17 -16.71 -2.71
C SER A 24 20.05 -15.44 -1.87
N VAL A 25 20.92 -14.43 -2.10
CA VAL A 25 20.81 -13.12 -1.44
C VAL A 25 19.54 -12.39 -1.89
N PHE A 26 19.18 -12.45 -3.17
CA PHE A 26 17.92 -11.89 -3.67
C PHE A 26 16.70 -12.63 -3.11
N GLU A 27 16.79 -13.95 -2.95
CA GLU A 27 15.73 -14.75 -2.33
C GLU A 27 15.51 -14.38 -0.86
N GLU A 28 16.59 -14.14 -0.12
CA GLU A 28 16.54 -13.70 1.28
C GLU A 28 15.93 -12.29 1.41
N ASP A 29 16.31 -11.35 0.54
CA ASP A 29 15.70 -10.01 0.47
C ASP A 29 14.20 -10.10 0.14
N ALA A 30 13.82 -10.94 -0.83
CA ALA A 30 12.42 -11.16 -1.18
C ALA A 30 11.60 -11.77 -0.02
N GLY A 31 12.20 -12.71 0.73
CA GLY A 31 11.60 -13.29 1.94
C GLY A 31 11.37 -12.23 3.01
N THR A 32 12.41 -11.46 3.33
CA THR A 32 12.34 -10.36 4.30
C THR A 32 11.31 -9.30 3.90
N LEU A 33 11.25 -8.95 2.61
CA LEU A 33 10.25 -8.03 2.06
C LEU A 33 8.83 -8.58 2.22
N THR A 34 8.64 -9.87 2.01
CA THR A 34 7.34 -10.52 2.18
C THR A 34 6.86 -10.42 3.63
N ASP A 35 7.75 -10.73 4.59
CA ASP A 35 7.42 -10.64 6.01
C ASP A 35 7.14 -9.21 6.45
N TYR A 36 7.93 -8.25 5.98
CA TYR A 36 7.70 -6.84 6.27
C TYR A 36 6.36 -6.35 5.71
N THR A 37 6.04 -6.68 4.45
CA THR A 37 4.77 -6.27 3.83
C THR A 37 3.56 -6.91 4.50
N ASN A 38 3.70 -8.11 5.07
CA ASN A 38 2.65 -8.72 5.89
C ASN A 38 2.34 -7.86 7.13
N GLN A 39 3.38 -7.44 7.85
CA GLN A 39 3.22 -6.60 9.04
C GLN A 39 2.70 -5.20 8.69
N LEU A 40 3.21 -4.62 7.61
CA LEU A 40 2.75 -3.31 7.13
C LEU A 40 1.28 -3.33 6.73
N LEU A 41 0.84 -4.37 6.00
CA LEU A 41 -0.56 -4.52 5.61
C LEU A 41 -1.46 -4.63 6.85
N GLN A 42 -1.08 -5.41 7.86
CA GLN A 42 -1.85 -5.52 9.10
C GLN A 42 -1.97 -4.17 9.81
N ALA A 43 -0.88 -3.39 9.88
CA ALA A 43 -0.90 -2.05 10.46
C ALA A 43 -1.84 -1.10 9.68
N MET A 44 -1.77 -1.11 8.34
CA MET A 44 -2.63 -0.30 7.47
C MET A 44 -4.10 -0.69 7.58
N GLN A 45 -4.40 -1.99 7.61
CA GLN A 45 -5.75 -2.51 7.81
C GLN A 45 -6.31 -2.10 9.17
N ARG A 46 -5.48 -2.07 10.22
CA ARG A 46 -5.88 -1.58 11.54
C ARG A 46 -6.21 -0.09 11.52
N VAL A 47 -5.43 0.73 10.83
CA VAL A 47 -5.71 2.17 10.64
C VAL A 47 -7.03 2.37 9.90
N TYR A 48 -7.21 1.66 8.78
CA TYR A 48 -8.47 1.69 8.02
C TYR A 48 -9.67 1.24 8.86
N GLY A 49 -9.53 0.14 9.61
CA GLY A 49 -10.58 -0.38 10.50
C GLY A 49 -10.96 0.64 11.58
N ALA A 50 -9.99 1.29 12.20
CA ALA A 50 -10.26 2.34 13.19
C ALA A 50 -10.99 3.55 12.59
N GLN A 51 -10.63 3.95 11.37
CA GLN A 51 -11.33 5.02 10.65
C GLN A 51 -12.77 4.63 10.32
N ASN A 52 -13.01 3.38 9.94
CA ASN A 52 -14.34 2.87 9.66
C ASN A 52 -15.23 2.79 10.91
N GLU A 53 -14.67 2.35 12.04
CA GLU A 53 -15.36 2.39 13.34
C GLU A 53 -15.72 3.82 13.76
N MET A 54 -14.86 4.80 13.48
CA MET A 54 -15.17 6.22 13.71
C MET A 54 -16.41 6.66 12.92
N CYS A 55 -16.56 6.24 11.65
CA CYS A 55 -17.78 6.50 10.88
C CYS A 55 -19.02 5.96 11.60
N LEU A 56 -18.99 4.69 12.01
CA LEU A 56 -20.11 4.04 12.70
C LEU A 56 -20.45 4.75 14.02
N ALA A 57 -19.44 5.10 14.82
CA ALA A 57 -19.62 5.81 16.09
C ALA A 57 -20.25 7.19 15.88
N THR A 58 -19.82 7.95 14.88
CA THR A 58 -20.39 9.28 14.57
C THR A 58 -21.81 9.19 14.04
N GLN A 59 -22.12 8.18 13.20
CA GLN A 59 -23.47 7.91 12.75
C GLN A 59 -24.40 7.55 13.92
N GLN A 60 -23.92 6.71 14.84
CA GLN A 60 -24.68 6.34 16.03
C GLN A 60 -24.92 7.55 16.95
N LEU A 61 -23.91 8.40 17.13
CA LEU A 61 -24.02 9.63 17.93
C LEU A 61 -25.10 10.56 17.36
N SER A 62 -25.08 10.83 16.05
CA SER A 62 -26.10 11.66 15.39
C SER A 62 -27.51 11.10 15.61
N LYS A 63 -27.69 9.79 15.41
CA LYS A 63 -28.97 9.11 15.66
C LYS A 63 -29.43 9.24 17.12
N GLN A 64 -28.51 9.19 18.08
CA GLN A 64 -28.82 9.31 19.50
C GLN A 64 -29.24 10.74 19.87
N LEU A 65 -28.64 11.77 19.25
CA LEU A 65 -29.05 13.17 19.43
C LEU A 65 -30.49 13.38 18.97
N LEU A 66 -30.86 12.84 17.79
CA LEU A 66 -32.23 12.88 17.26
C LEU A 66 -33.23 12.06 18.09
N ALA A 67 -32.76 11.04 18.81
CA ALA A 67 -33.62 10.21 19.65
C ALA A 67 -34.12 10.94 20.90
N TYR A 68 -33.51 12.08 21.27
CA TYR A 68 -33.89 12.88 22.44
C TYR A 68 -35.32 13.42 22.34
N GLU A 69 -35.71 13.97 21.18
CA GLU A 69 -37.07 14.49 20.93
C GLU A 69 -38.14 13.39 21.11
N LYS A 70 -37.77 12.14 20.82
CA LYS A 70 -38.67 10.99 20.89
C LYS A 70 -38.83 10.43 22.31
N GLN A 71 -38.07 10.94 23.29
CA GLN A 71 -38.15 10.47 24.67
C GLN A 71 -39.36 11.09 25.37
N ASN A 72 -40.12 10.24 26.06
CA ASN A 72 -41.24 10.68 26.89
C ASN A 72 -40.76 10.96 28.31
N PHE A 73 -40.47 12.22 28.60
CA PHE A 73 -40.10 12.65 29.95
C PHE A 73 -41.34 12.82 30.83
N ALA A 74 -41.33 12.22 32.03
CA ALA A 74 -42.47 12.23 32.95
C ALA A 74 -42.83 13.63 33.51
N LEU A 75 -41.89 14.58 33.46
CA LEU A 75 -42.03 15.92 34.04
C LEU A 75 -42.57 16.97 33.06
N GLY A 76 -42.83 16.62 31.79
CA GLY A 76 -43.36 17.53 30.78
C GLY A 76 -42.81 17.27 29.38
N LYS A 77 -43.30 18.01 28.37
CA LYS A 77 -42.68 18.02 27.04
C LYS A 77 -41.28 18.63 27.16
N GLY A 78 -40.29 18.02 26.49
CA GLY A 78 -38.91 18.51 26.50
C GLY A 78 -38.80 19.95 26.02
N ASP A 79 -37.77 20.65 26.50
CA ASP A 79 -37.48 22.03 26.09
C ASP A 79 -37.19 22.12 24.59
N GLU A 80 -37.99 22.90 23.87
CA GLU A 80 -37.89 23.11 22.41
C GLU A 80 -36.54 23.75 22.01
N GLU A 81 -35.96 24.60 22.87
CA GLU A 81 -34.64 25.18 22.61
C GLU A 81 -33.54 24.11 22.64
N VAL A 82 -33.65 23.16 23.56
CA VAL A 82 -32.73 22.02 23.66
C VAL A 82 -32.91 21.07 22.48
N ILE A 83 -34.16 20.76 22.10
CA ILE A 83 -34.46 19.89 20.95
C ILE A 83 -33.89 20.48 19.65
N SER A 84 -34.16 21.76 19.39
CA SER A 84 -33.65 22.45 18.19
C SER A 84 -32.11 22.52 18.15
N THR A 85 -31.47 22.74 19.30
CA THR A 85 -30.00 22.71 19.41
C THR A 85 -29.43 21.31 19.16
N LEU A 86 -30.06 20.25 19.67
CA LEU A 86 -29.64 18.87 19.43
C LEU A 86 -29.83 18.44 17.97
N HIS A 87 -30.92 18.89 17.33
CA HIS A 87 -31.11 18.72 15.89
C HIS A 87 -30.01 19.41 15.07
N TYR A 88 -29.56 20.58 15.51
CA TYR A 88 -28.44 21.26 14.88
C TYR A 88 -27.13 20.49 15.04
N PHE A 89 -26.79 20.05 16.25
CA PHE A 89 -25.60 19.23 16.48
C PHE A 89 -25.63 17.92 15.69
N SER A 90 -26.78 17.26 15.57
CA SER A 90 -26.92 16.05 14.75
C SER A 90 -26.53 16.31 13.28
N LYS A 91 -26.96 17.44 12.70
CA LYS A 91 -26.56 17.81 11.33
C LYS A 91 -25.05 17.99 11.19
N VAL A 92 -24.41 18.67 12.14
CA VAL A 92 -22.94 18.86 12.14
C VAL A 92 -22.21 17.52 12.27
N VAL A 93 -22.70 16.62 13.11
CA VAL A 93 -22.14 15.26 13.27
C VAL A 93 -22.34 14.44 11.99
N ASP A 94 -23.47 14.57 11.29
CA ASP A 94 -23.69 13.90 10.00
C ASP A 94 -22.72 14.40 8.92
N GLU A 95 -22.50 15.72 8.83
CA GLU A 95 -21.49 16.29 7.91
C GLU A 95 -20.08 15.78 8.22
N LEU A 96 -19.72 15.69 9.50
CA LEU A 96 -18.45 15.13 9.94
C LEU A 96 -18.34 13.64 9.60
N ASN A 97 -19.42 12.86 9.72
CA ASN A 97 -19.46 11.46 9.30
C ASN A 97 -19.22 11.29 7.79
N VAL A 98 -19.71 12.21 6.95
CA VAL A 98 -19.41 12.22 5.51
C VAL A 98 -17.91 12.36 5.26
N LEU A 99 -17.23 13.24 6.00
CA LEU A 99 -15.76 13.40 5.90
C LEU A 99 -15.03 12.13 6.35
N HIS A 100 -15.47 11.49 7.43
CA HIS A 100 -14.88 10.24 7.90
C HIS A 100 -15.05 9.12 6.88
N THR A 101 -16.23 9.03 6.25
CA THR A 101 -16.56 8.03 5.24
C THR A 101 -15.72 8.20 3.97
N GLU A 102 -15.57 9.44 3.49
CA GLU A 102 -14.70 9.73 2.34
C GLU A 102 -13.23 9.43 2.65
N LEU A 103 -12.74 9.76 3.85
CA LEU A 103 -11.39 9.40 4.25
C LEU A 103 -11.22 7.88 4.34
N ALA A 104 -12.19 7.14 4.89
CA ALA A 104 -12.14 5.68 4.97
C ALA A 104 -12.02 5.06 3.57
N LYS A 105 -12.82 5.55 2.61
CA LYS A 105 -12.74 5.13 1.21
C LYS A 105 -11.36 5.42 0.61
N GLN A 106 -10.84 6.62 0.79
CA GLN A 106 -9.50 6.97 0.29
C GLN A 106 -8.40 6.09 0.90
N LEU A 107 -8.48 5.75 2.19
CA LEU A 107 -7.54 4.84 2.84
C LEU A 107 -7.62 3.42 2.26
N ALA A 108 -8.84 2.93 1.98
CA ALA A 108 -9.00 1.63 1.33
C ALA A 108 -8.35 1.63 -0.07
N ASP A 109 -8.69 2.62 -0.90
CA ASP A 109 -8.33 2.63 -2.32
C ASP A 109 -6.85 2.98 -2.55
N THR A 110 -6.29 3.91 -1.76
CA THR A 110 -4.96 4.50 -2.04
C THR A 110 -3.86 4.06 -1.08
N MET A 111 -4.21 3.40 0.03
CA MET A 111 -3.23 2.90 1.01
C MET A 111 -3.28 1.38 1.14
N VAL A 112 -4.45 0.80 1.44
CA VAL A 112 -4.56 -0.64 1.70
C VAL A 112 -4.50 -1.45 0.40
N LEU A 113 -5.28 -1.06 -0.61
CA LEU A 113 -5.39 -1.82 -1.86
C LEU A 113 -4.06 -1.96 -2.62
N PRO A 114 -3.21 -0.93 -2.78
CA PRO A 114 -1.93 -1.10 -3.48
C PRO A 114 -1.01 -2.14 -2.82
N ILE A 115 -0.97 -2.20 -1.48
CA ILE A 115 -0.19 -3.22 -0.76
C ILE A 115 -0.77 -4.61 -0.96
N ILE A 116 -2.10 -4.76 -0.95
CA ILE A 116 -2.75 -6.05 -1.26
C ILE A 116 -2.36 -6.50 -2.67
N GLN A 117 -2.49 -5.62 -3.67
CA GLN A 117 -2.15 -5.94 -5.05
C GLN A 117 -0.68 -6.31 -5.22
N PHE A 118 0.24 -5.58 -4.58
CA PHE A 118 1.67 -5.90 -4.60
C PHE A 118 1.95 -7.30 -4.03
N ARG A 119 1.31 -7.66 -2.92
CA ARG A 119 1.47 -9.00 -2.31
C ARG A 119 0.87 -10.09 -3.20
N GLU A 120 -0.38 -9.92 -3.63
CA GLU A 120 -1.11 -10.94 -4.37
C GLU A 120 -0.58 -11.16 -5.79
N LYS A 121 -0.08 -10.11 -6.44
CA LYS A 121 0.45 -10.19 -7.81
C LYS A 121 1.96 -10.35 -7.81
N ASP A 122 2.70 -9.37 -7.31
CA ASP A 122 4.15 -9.30 -7.52
C ASP A 122 4.90 -10.34 -6.67
N LEU A 123 4.57 -10.45 -5.37
CA LEU A 123 5.24 -11.44 -4.51
C LEU A 123 4.81 -12.87 -4.84
N THR A 124 3.54 -13.10 -5.17
CA THR A 124 3.08 -14.41 -5.63
C THR A 124 3.71 -14.81 -6.96
N GLU A 125 3.85 -13.89 -7.92
CA GLU A 125 4.56 -14.13 -9.19
C GLU A 125 6.00 -14.58 -8.92
N VAL A 126 6.72 -13.88 -8.05
CA VAL A 126 8.10 -14.24 -7.67
C VAL A 126 8.17 -15.61 -7.00
N SER A 127 7.24 -15.93 -6.09
CA SER A 127 7.17 -17.23 -5.43
C SER A 127 6.89 -18.36 -6.42
N THR A 128 5.94 -18.19 -7.33
CA THR A 128 5.62 -19.23 -8.33
C THR A 128 6.77 -19.47 -9.32
N LEU A 129 7.46 -18.41 -9.75
CA LEU A 129 8.63 -18.52 -10.61
C LEU A 129 9.81 -19.19 -9.90
N LYS A 130 9.99 -18.95 -8.59
CA LYS A 130 10.97 -19.66 -7.76
C LYS A 130 10.69 -21.16 -7.77
N ASP A 131 9.46 -21.56 -7.50
CA ASP A 131 9.07 -22.98 -7.45
C ASP A 131 9.25 -23.66 -8.82
N LEU A 132 8.82 -23.00 -9.90
CA LEU A 132 9.00 -23.49 -11.27
C LEU A 132 10.48 -23.67 -11.63
N PHE A 133 11.32 -22.71 -11.27
CA PHE A 133 12.76 -22.80 -11.46
C PHE A 133 13.38 -23.93 -10.63
N GLY A 134 12.99 -24.08 -9.37
CA GLY A 134 13.44 -25.17 -8.51
C GLY A 134 13.10 -26.55 -9.08
N LEU A 135 11.86 -26.74 -9.55
CA LEU A 135 11.44 -27.98 -10.22
C LEU A 135 12.25 -28.24 -11.50
N ALA A 136 12.43 -27.23 -12.35
CA ALA A 136 13.21 -27.37 -13.58
C ALA A 136 14.69 -27.65 -13.31
N SER A 137 15.28 -27.07 -12.27
CA SER A 137 16.64 -27.33 -11.81
C SER A 137 16.79 -28.79 -11.37
N ASN A 138 15.87 -29.28 -10.53
CA ASN A 138 15.88 -30.67 -10.06
C ASN A 138 15.72 -31.68 -11.22
N GLU A 139 14.83 -31.39 -12.17
CA GLU A 139 14.67 -32.22 -13.38
C GLU A 139 15.96 -32.28 -14.22
N HIS A 140 16.64 -31.15 -14.38
CA HIS A 140 17.92 -31.11 -15.08
C HIS A 140 18.99 -31.92 -14.34
N ASP A 141 19.11 -31.79 -13.01
CA ASP A 141 20.07 -32.55 -12.20
C ASP A 141 19.83 -34.07 -12.31
N LEU A 142 18.57 -34.50 -12.29
CA LEU A 142 18.20 -35.91 -12.49
C LEU A 142 18.55 -36.40 -13.90
N SER A 143 18.27 -35.59 -14.94
CA SER A 143 18.62 -35.93 -16.33
C SER A 143 20.13 -36.04 -16.53
N MET A 144 20.91 -35.14 -15.93
CA MET A 144 22.37 -35.15 -15.96
C MET A 144 22.93 -36.36 -15.20
N ALA A 145 22.34 -36.72 -14.06
CA ALA A 145 22.70 -37.93 -13.33
C ALA A 145 22.46 -39.19 -14.15
N LYS A 146 21.34 -39.28 -14.89
CA LYS A 146 21.08 -40.40 -15.83
C LYS A 146 22.13 -40.42 -16.95
N TYR A 147 22.41 -39.29 -17.58
CA TYR A 147 23.41 -39.16 -18.65
C TYR A 147 24.81 -39.58 -18.20
N SER A 148 25.23 -39.18 -17.00
CA SER A 148 26.54 -39.52 -16.44
C SER A 148 26.77 -41.02 -16.23
N LYS A 149 25.70 -41.81 -16.13
CA LYS A 149 25.73 -43.26 -15.89
C LYS A 149 25.72 -44.10 -17.17
N LEU A 150 25.76 -43.48 -18.35
CA LEU A 150 25.76 -44.21 -19.62
C LEU A 150 27.03 -45.08 -19.78
N PRO A 151 26.89 -46.34 -20.23
CA PRO A 151 28.01 -47.28 -20.31
C PRO A 151 28.94 -46.99 -21.49
N LYS A 152 30.23 -46.72 -21.22
CA LYS A 152 31.25 -46.41 -22.25
C LYS A 152 31.64 -47.59 -23.16
N LYS A 153 31.41 -48.84 -22.73
CA LYS A 153 31.93 -50.05 -23.43
C LYS A 153 30.88 -50.78 -24.29
N LYS A 154 29.59 -50.58 -24.04
CA LYS A 154 28.47 -51.18 -24.78
C LYS A 154 27.38 -50.12 -24.93
N GLU A 155 27.60 -49.20 -25.86
CA GLU A 155 26.65 -48.11 -26.10
C GLU A 155 25.45 -48.61 -26.91
N ASN A 156 24.25 -48.43 -26.36
CA ASN A 156 23.01 -48.54 -27.13
C ASN A 156 22.68 -47.16 -27.70
N GLU A 157 22.88 -46.98 -29.01
CA GLU A 157 22.70 -45.69 -29.69
C GLU A 157 21.29 -45.10 -29.51
N LYS A 158 20.26 -45.94 -29.43
CA LYS A 158 18.88 -45.48 -29.19
C LYS A 158 18.75 -44.85 -27.79
N VAL A 159 19.21 -45.55 -26.76
CA VAL A 159 19.16 -45.09 -25.37
C VAL A 159 20.02 -43.84 -25.17
N LYS A 160 21.21 -43.81 -25.76
CA LYS A 160 22.09 -42.64 -25.73
C LYS A 160 21.41 -41.41 -26.33
N THR A 161 20.80 -41.57 -27.51
CA THR A 161 20.10 -40.48 -28.19
C THR A 161 18.90 -39.98 -27.38
N GLU A 162 18.13 -40.87 -26.76
CA GLU A 162 17.00 -40.51 -25.90
C GLU A 162 17.44 -39.72 -24.66
N VAL A 163 18.47 -40.18 -23.95
CA VAL A 163 18.97 -39.49 -22.75
C VAL A 163 19.57 -38.12 -23.11
N VAL A 164 20.28 -38.00 -24.25
CA VAL A 164 20.77 -36.69 -24.74
C VAL A 164 19.63 -35.73 -25.02
N LYS A 165 18.53 -36.21 -25.64
CA LYS A 165 17.33 -35.39 -25.87
C LYS A 165 16.66 -34.98 -24.57
N GLU A 166 16.59 -35.87 -23.58
CA GLU A 166 16.02 -35.59 -22.25
C GLU A 166 16.83 -34.48 -21.54
N VAL A 167 18.16 -34.57 -21.53
CA VAL A 167 19.04 -33.54 -20.96
C VAL A 167 18.88 -32.19 -21.68
N ALA A 168 18.84 -32.19 -23.01
CA ALA A 168 18.68 -30.97 -23.79
C ALA A 168 17.33 -30.29 -23.49
N ALA A 169 16.26 -31.07 -23.35
CA ALA A 169 14.93 -30.55 -22.98
C ALA A 169 14.91 -30.00 -21.55
N ALA A 170 15.46 -30.73 -20.58
CA ALA A 170 15.52 -30.30 -19.18
C ALA A 170 16.38 -29.02 -19.02
N ARG A 171 17.54 -28.96 -19.68
CA ARG A 171 18.40 -27.76 -19.69
C ARG A 171 17.69 -26.55 -20.29
N ARG A 172 16.92 -26.73 -21.37
CA ARG A 172 16.13 -25.64 -21.97
C ARG A 172 15.06 -25.13 -21.00
N LYS A 173 14.37 -26.03 -20.30
CA LYS A 173 13.35 -25.69 -19.31
C LYS A 173 13.95 -24.96 -18.11
N GLN A 174 15.08 -25.43 -17.58
CA GLN A 174 15.83 -24.76 -16.51
C GLN A 174 16.28 -23.35 -16.95
N HIS A 175 16.87 -23.22 -18.14
CA HIS A 175 17.33 -21.93 -18.62
C HIS A 175 16.16 -20.94 -18.78
N LEU A 176 15.05 -21.34 -19.40
CA LEU A 176 13.89 -20.46 -19.57
C LEU A 176 13.29 -20.02 -18.22
N SER A 177 13.10 -20.95 -17.29
CA SER A 177 12.57 -20.63 -15.96
C SER A 177 13.52 -19.74 -15.15
N SER A 178 14.84 -19.94 -15.24
CA SER A 178 15.83 -19.07 -14.60
C SER A 178 15.77 -17.63 -15.13
N LEU A 179 15.62 -17.44 -16.45
CA LEU A 179 15.51 -16.11 -17.05
C LEU A 179 14.26 -15.37 -16.58
N GLN A 180 13.12 -16.07 -16.54
CA GLN A 180 11.88 -15.50 -16.03
C GLN A 180 12.02 -15.11 -14.56
N TYR A 181 12.61 -16.00 -13.75
CA TYR A 181 12.78 -15.77 -12.34
C TYR A 181 13.73 -14.60 -12.03
N TYR A 182 14.88 -14.54 -12.71
CA TYR A 182 15.86 -13.45 -12.53
C TYR A 182 15.28 -12.11 -12.99
N CYS A 183 14.50 -12.12 -14.07
CA CYS A 183 13.81 -10.92 -14.54
C CYS A 183 12.78 -10.43 -13.50
N ALA A 184 11.99 -11.33 -12.92
CA ALA A 184 11.02 -11.00 -11.89
C ALA A 184 11.68 -10.45 -10.62
N LEU A 185 12.77 -11.06 -10.15
CA LEU A 185 13.55 -10.55 -9.01
C LEU A 185 14.17 -9.18 -9.28
N ASN A 186 14.72 -8.96 -10.48
CA ASN A 186 15.23 -7.65 -10.88
C ASN A 186 14.12 -6.60 -10.92
N ALA A 187 12.95 -6.94 -11.44
CA ALA A 187 11.79 -6.04 -11.46
C ALA A 187 11.29 -5.75 -10.03
N LEU A 188 11.31 -6.75 -9.14
CA LEU A 188 10.91 -6.61 -7.75
C LEU A 188 11.72 -5.54 -7.01
N GLN A 189 13.01 -5.38 -7.32
CA GLN A 189 13.84 -4.33 -6.72
C GLN A 189 13.33 -2.91 -6.99
N TYR A 190 12.66 -2.69 -8.13
CA TYR A 190 12.01 -1.42 -8.45
C TYR A 190 10.58 -1.37 -7.90
N ARG A 191 9.80 -2.44 -8.10
CA ARG A 191 8.41 -2.52 -7.64
C ARG A 191 8.32 -2.33 -6.12
N LYS A 192 9.27 -2.85 -5.33
CA LYS A 192 9.29 -2.65 -3.86
C LYS A 192 9.34 -1.17 -3.46
N ARG A 193 10.08 -0.34 -4.22
CA ARG A 193 10.17 1.10 -3.92
C ARG A 193 8.83 1.80 -4.16
N VAL A 194 8.20 1.51 -5.29
CA VAL A 194 6.88 2.06 -5.64
C VAL A 194 5.84 1.61 -4.64
N ALA A 195 5.78 0.30 -4.33
CA ALA A 195 4.83 -0.29 -3.41
C ALA A 195 4.94 0.27 -1.98
N MET A 196 6.13 0.72 -1.53
CA MET A 196 6.27 1.35 -0.22
C MET A 196 5.91 2.84 -0.22
N MET A 197 6.15 3.54 -1.33
CA MET A 197 5.93 4.99 -1.42
C MET A 197 4.48 5.35 -1.76
N GLU A 198 3.86 4.62 -2.69
CA GLU A 198 2.50 4.90 -3.17
C GLU A 198 1.46 4.94 -2.05
N PRO A 199 1.41 3.96 -1.10
CA PRO A 199 0.49 4.01 0.03
C PRO A 199 0.72 5.20 0.97
N MET A 200 1.97 5.63 1.14
CA MET A 200 2.31 6.77 2.00
C MET A 200 1.84 8.07 1.37
N ILE A 201 1.97 8.21 0.05
CA ILE A 201 1.46 9.37 -0.70
C ILE A 201 -0.07 9.37 -0.66
N GLY A 202 -0.72 8.22 -0.88
CA GLY A 202 -2.18 8.07 -0.76
C GLY A 202 -2.69 8.48 0.62
N PHE A 203 -2.07 7.96 1.68
CA PHE A 203 -2.35 8.35 3.06
C PHE A 203 -2.15 9.87 3.29
N ALA A 204 -1.02 10.41 2.82
CA ALA A 204 -0.70 11.83 2.97
C ALA A 204 -1.62 12.76 2.17
N HIS A 205 -2.28 12.29 1.11
CA HIS A 205 -3.29 13.07 0.38
C HIS A 205 -4.66 13.06 1.06
N GLY A 206 -5.02 11.98 1.77
CA GLY A 206 -6.27 11.88 2.50
C GLY A 206 -6.32 12.76 3.76
N GLN A 207 -5.25 12.78 4.55
CA GLN A 207 -5.20 13.47 5.85
C GLN A 207 -5.40 15.01 5.78
N PRO A 208 -4.76 15.76 4.87
CA PRO A 208 -4.93 17.20 4.76
C PRO A 208 -6.29 17.60 4.19
N ARG A 209 -6.91 16.76 3.35
CA ARG A 209 -8.28 16.98 2.84
C ARG A 209 -9.28 16.82 3.98
N PHE A 210 -9.13 15.78 4.80
CA PHE A 210 -9.92 15.59 6.00
C PHE A 210 -9.77 16.77 6.98
N CYS A 211 -8.54 17.12 7.38
CA CYS A 211 -8.29 18.24 8.28
C CYS A 211 -8.70 19.61 7.67
N GLY A 212 -8.55 19.79 6.36
CA GLY A 212 -8.90 21.03 5.65
C GLY A 212 -10.42 21.24 5.57
N LEU A 213 -11.17 20.21 5.22
CA LEU A 213 -12.63 20.23 5.18
C LEU A 213 -13.22 20.41 6.58
N GLN A 214 -12.68 19.72 7.59
CA GLN A 214 -13.12 19.87 8.98
C GLN A 214 -12.93 21.31 9.49
N ASN A 215 -11.80 21.96 9.14
CA ASN A 215 -11.59 23.38 9.44
C ASN A 215 -12.55 24.30 8.70
N LEU A 216 -12.96 23.98 7.47
CA LEU A 216 -13.89 24.80 6.70
C LEU A 216 -15.31 24.70 7.27
N THR A 217 -15.78 23.49 7.60
CA THR A 217 -17.08 23.27 8.27
C THR A 217 -17.15 24.03 9.61
N LEU A 218 -16.11 23.89 10.45
CA LEU A 218 -16.04 24.57 11.76
C LEU A 218 -15.83 26.10 11.67
N THR A 219 -15.40 26.64 10.54
CA THR A 219 -15.19 28.10 10.35
C THR A 219 -16.31 28.78 9.57
N CYS A 220 -17.06 28.06 8.74
CA CYS A 220 -18.23 28.58 8.04
C CYS A 220 -19.36 28.95 9.02
N GLU A 221 -19.45 28.24 10.14
CA GLU A 221 -20.38 28.54 11.25
C GLU A 221 -20.13 29.89 11.93
N LYS A 222 -18.87 30.37 11.98
CA LYS A 222 -18.53 31.65 12.61
C LYS A 222 -18.93 32.87 11.79
N ARG A 223 -19.46 32.69 10.57
CA ARG A 223 -19.90 33.80 9.71
C ARG A 223 -21.43 33.91 9.61
N SER A 224 -22.17 32.98 10.22
CA SER A 224 -23.64 32.90 10.11
C SER A 224 -24.38 33.23 11.42
N GLN A 225 -23.67 33.48 12.51
CA GLN A 225 -24.22 34.03 13.76
C GLN A 225 -23.51 35.34 14.06
N ASP A 226 -24.07 36.46 13.58
CA ASP A 226 -23.95 37.79 14.19
C ASP A 226 -24.85 38.80 13.45
N PRO A 227 -26.11 39.02 13.90
CA PRO A 227 -26.77 40.30 13.75
C PRO A 227 -26.66 41.05 15.08
N SER A 228 -25.93 42.17 15.04
CA SER A 228 -25.85 43.23 16.07
C SER A 228 -25.05 42.95 17.36
N LEU A 229 -23.78 43.35 17.33
CA LEU A 229 -23.21 44.25 18.34
C LEU A 229 -22.02 44.99 17.75
N SER A 230 -22.24 46.27 17.47
CA SER A 230 -21.20 47.24 17.20
C SER A 230 -20.32 47.42 18.43
N GLY A 231 -19.01 47.53 18.20
CA GLY A 231 -18.13 48.29 19.08
C GLY A 231 -17.05 47.50 19.80
N SER A 232 -15.83 47.85 19.42
CA SER A 232 -14.61 47.86 20.24
C SER A 232 -13.68 46.64 20.25
N LEU A 233 -12.40 46.98 20.04
CA LEU A 233 -11.16 46.25 20.26
C LEU A 233 -10.66 45.37 19.11
N GLY A 234 -9.88 46.03 18.26
CA GLY A 234 -8.99 45.40 17.30
C GLY A 234 -7.68 44.89 17.93
N THR A 235 -6.88 44.34 17.01
CA THR A 235 -5.45 44.03 17.09
C THR A 235 -5.02 42.84 17.96
N GLU A 236 -5.27 41.58 17.51
CA GLU A 236 -4.36 40.46 17.83
C GLU A 236 -4.50 39.16 16.97
N SER A 237 -5.15 39.22 15.80
CA SER A 237 -5.54 38.01 15.05
C SER A 237 -4.73 37.71 13.78
N ASP A 238 -3.81 38.58 13.37
CA ASP A 238 -3.15 38.49 12.05
C ASP A 238 -1.87 37.61 12.07
N GLY A 239 -1.13 37.59 13.18
CA GLY A 239 0.12 36.82 13.29
C GLY A 239 -0.07 35.29 13.35
N ARG A 240 -1.22 34.80 13.83
CA ARG A 240 -1.50 33.35 13.95
C ARG A 240 -2.00 32.73 12.65
N LYS A 241 -2.73 33.50 11.82
CA LYS A 241 -3.24 33.04 10.52
C LYS A 241 -2.10 32.87 9.51
N GLN A 242 -1.20 33.84 9.42
CA GLN A 242 -0.04 33.74 8.53
C GLN A 242 0.87 32.56 8.87
N ASN A 243 1.02 32.19 10.15
CA ASN A 243 1.92 31.09 10.56
C ASN A 243 1.35 29.69 10.23
N VAL A 244 0.02 29.52 10.24
CA VAL A 244 -0.65 28.27 9.83
C VAL A 244 -0.68 28.12 8.32
N GLU A 245 -0.89 29.23 7.60
CA GLU A 245 -0.90 29.25 6.13
C GLU A 245 0.50 29.03 5.55
N LYS A 246 1.54 29.58 6.20
CA LYS A 246 2.95 29.34 5.85
C LYS A 246 3.35 27.88 6.11
N LYS A 247 2.95 27.29 7.25
CA LYS A 247 3.20 25.86 7.54
C LYS A 247 2.46 24.91 6.61
N LYS A 248 1.22 25.23 6.19
CA LYS A 248 0.51 24.48 5.14
C LYS A 248 1.23 24.59 3.80
N GLY A 249 1.67 25.80 3.43
CA GLY A 249 2.45 26.04 2.22
C GLY A 249 3.77 25.28 2.20
N ASP A 250 4.49 25.23 3.32
CA ASP A 250 5.79 24.54 3.43
C ASP A 250 5.63 23.01 3.41
N PHE A 251 4.58 22.46 4.05
CA PHE A 251 4.28 21.02 3.96
C PHE A 251 3.91 20.61 2.53
N PHE A 252 2.99 21.34 1.88
CA PHE A 252 2.60 21.05 0.50
C PHE A 252 3.73 21.26 -0.52
N LYS A 253 4.63 22.22 -0.29
CA LYS A 253 5.84 22.42 -1.12
C LYS A 253 6.83 21.28 -0.92
N THR A 254 7.07 20.82 0.31
CA THR A 254 8.01 19.72 0.58
C THR A 254 7.51 18.39 -0.03
N THR A 255 6.20 18.15 0.05
CA THR A 255 5.56 16.97 -0.55
C THR A 255 5.50 17.07 -2.08
N ASN A 256 5.13 18.22 -2.66
CA ASN A 256 5.15 18.40 -4.12
C ASN A 256 6.57 18.34 -4.69
N VAL A 257 7.56 18.95 -4.05
CA VAL A 257 8.96 18.87 -4.49
C VAL A 257 9.42 17.41 -4.46
N SER A 258 9.09 16.63 -3.42
CA SER A 258 9.45 15.20 -3.37
C SER A 258 8.74 14.36 -4.44
N VAL A 259 7.48 14.67 -4.78
CA VAL A 259 6.71 13.97 -5.82
C VAL A 259 7.20 14.35 -7.23
N TYR A 260 7.51 15.63 -7.49
CA TYR A 260 8.02 16.11 -8.78
C TYR A 260 9.46 15.63 -9.05
N TYR A 261 10.34 15.58 -8.04
CA TYR A 261 11.67 14.97 -8.19
C TYR A 261 11.57 13.46 -8.46
N PHE A 262 10.55 12.78 -7.96
CA PHE A 262 10.37 11.36 -8.22
C PHE A 262 9.89 11.10 -9.65
N TYR A 263 8.88 11.81 -10.16
CA TYR A 263 8.38 11.64 -11.53
C TYR A 263 9.30 12.19 -12.62
N SER A 264 10.16 13.18 -12.31
CA SER A 264 11.06 13.79 -13.30
C SER A 264 12.42 13.06 -13.43
N THR A 265 12.63 11.98 -12.69
CA THR A 265 13.87 11.18 -12.69
C THR A 265 13.65 9.71 -13.11
N PHE A 266 12.49 9.41 -13.70
CA PHE A 266 12.22 8.16 -14.44
C PHE A 266 12.26 8.41 -15.94
#